data_AF-A0A5B6VB00-F1
#
_entry.id   AF-A0A5B6VB00-F1
#
_cell.length_a   1.000
_cell.length_b   1.000
_cell.length_c   1.000
_cell.angle_alpha   90.00
_cell.angle_beta   90.00
_cell.angle_gamma   90.00
#
_symmetry.space_group_name_H-M   'P 1'
#
loop_
_entity.id
_entity.type
_entity.pdbx_description
1 polymer ?
#
loop_
_entity_poly.entity_id
_entity_poly.type
_entity_poly.pdbx_seq_one_letter_code
_entity_poly.pdbx_strand_id
1 'polypeptide(L)'
;MDSDPDCTTVDDAVTPQVVEVVRRERPPAGKIQKHGAEEFRASKDDDLERAKFWLENTIKVFDELSCTPVECLKCMVSLLRDSAYWWWSILVSVVPRERVSWEFFQEEFWKKYIS
;
A
#
# COMPACT_ATOMS: atom_id res chain seq x y z
N MET A 1 -16.05 -34.61 60.45
CA MET A 1 -17.16 -34.58 59.49
C MET A 1 -16.84 -33.46 58.54
N ASP A 2 -16.13 -33.86 57.49
CA ASP A 2 -15.66 -33.04 56.38
C ASP A 2 -16.79 -32.24 55.73
N SER A 3 -16.43 -31.02 55.34
CA SER A 3 -17.28 -30.06 54.63
C SER A 3 -17.08 -30.19 53.13
N ASP A 4 -18.17 -30.08 52.38
CA ASP A 4 -18.25 -29.72 50.97
C ASP A 4 -19.63 -29.08 50.74
N PRO A 5 -19.88 -28.29 49.66
CA PRO A 5 -18.96 -27.47 48.86
C PRO A 5 -19.56 -26.06 48.60
N ASP A 6 -18.76 -25.07 48.18
CA ASP A 6 -19.26 -24.05 47.25
C ASP A 6 -18.13 -23.53 46.37
N CYS A 7 -18.25 -23.79 45.07
CA CYS A 7 -17.34 -23.32 44.05
C CYS A 7 -17.81 -21.91 43.63
N THR A 8 -17.25 -20.89 44.26
CA THR A 8 -17.48 -19.50 43.86
C THR A 8 -16.48 -19.09 42.79
N THR A 9 -17.05 -18.69 41.65
CA THR A 9 -16.47 -18.08 40.45
C THR A 9 -15.28 -17.16 40.71
N VAL A 10 -14.16 -17.40 40.02
CA VAL A 10 -13.08 -16.43 39.83
C VAL A 10 -13.20 -15.82 38.44
N ASP A 11 -13.71 -14.59 38.39
CA ASP A 11 -13.50 -13.66 37.28
C ASP A 11 -12.48 -12.64 37.76
N ASP A 12 -11.29 -12.60 37.18
CA ASP A 12 -10.62 -11.33 36.93
C ASP A 12 -9.49 -11.41 35.89
N ALA A 13 -9.55 -10.41 34.99
CA ALA A 13 -8.46 -9.70 34.33
C ALA A 13 -7.53 -10.37 33.28
N VAL A 14 -7.65 -9.87 32.03
CA VAL A 14 -6.59 -9.21 31.20
C VAL A 14 -5.34 -10.03 30.83
N THR A 15 -4.71 -10.07 29.65
CA THR A 15 -4.83 -9.60 28.24
C THR A 15 -3.60 -10.26 27.52
N PRO A 16 -3.57 -10.47 26.19
CA PRO A 16 -2.56 -11.31 25.53
C PRO A 16 -1.15 -10.73 25.55
N GLN A 17 -0.18 -11.65 25.58
CA GLN A 17 1.26 -11.40 25.56
C GLN A 17 1.68 -10.49 24.40
N VAL A 18 2.46 -9.47 24.76
CA VAL A 18 3.21 -8.59 23.86
C VAL A 18 4.09 -9.45 22.96
N VAL A 19 3.66 -9.64 21.71
CA VAL A 19 4.58 -9.95 20.62
C VAL A 19 5.12 -8.59 20.20
N GLU A 20 6.36 -8.29 20.57
CA GLU A 20 7.13 -7.21 19.94
C GLU A 20 7.30 -7.55 18.47
N VAL A 21 6.27 -7.24 17.67
CA VAL A 21 6.43 -7.00 16.25
C VAL A 21 7.28 -5.75 16.18
N VAL A 22 8.59 -5.98 16.00
CA VAL A 22 9.56 -5.01 15.51
C VAL A 22 8.82 -4.10 14.54
N ARG A 23 8.52 -2.88 15.02
CA ARG A 23 7.94 -1.82 14.21
C ARG A 23 8.98 -1.59 13.13
N ARG A 24 8.76 -2.21 11.96
CA ARG A 24 9.45 -1.83 10.73
C ARG A 24 9.23 -0.33 10.62
N GLU A 25 10.28 0.43 10.85
CA GLU A 25 10.23 1.87 10.76
C GLU A 25 9.68 2.19 9.38
N ARG A 26 8.48 2.76 9.41
CA ARG A 26 7.70 3.05 8.22
C ARG A 26 8.53 3.98 7.33
N PRO A 27 8.73 3.65 6.04
CA PRO A 27 9.45 4.53 5.13
C PRO A 27 8.78 5.91 5.02
N PRO A 28 9.40 6.90 4.36
CA PRO A 28 8.92 8.29 4.23
C PRO A 28 7.52 8.50 3.62
N ALA A 29 6.75 7.42 3.40
CA ALA A 29 5.33 7.41 3.08
C ALA A 29 4.40 7.91 4.22
N GLY A 30 4.97 8.38 5.35
CA GLY A 30 4.22 8.93 6.48
C GLY A 30 3.27 10.09 6.11
N LYS A 31 3.69 10.95 5.17
CA LYS A 31 2.89 12.13 4.77
C LYS A 31 1.81 11.79 3.73
N ILE A 32 2.10 10.90 2.80
CA ILE A 32 1.21 10.56 1.67
C ILE A 32 -0.04 9.79 2.14
N GLN A 33 0.10 8.92 3.15
CA GLN A 33 -1.05 8.19 3.71
C GLN A 33 -2.02 9.10 4.47
N LYS A 34 -1.58 10.26 4.99
CA LYS A 34 -2.47 11.24 5.63
C LYS A 34 -3.46 11.85 4.64
N HIS A 35 -3.13 11.81 3.35
CA HIS A 35 -3.95 12.30 2.25
C HIS A 35 -4.68 11.17 1.50
N GLY A 36 -4.70 9.94 2.03
CA GLY A 36 -5.52 8.85 1.47
C GLY A 36 -4.92 8.11 0.27
N ALA A 37 -3.66 8.38 -0.09
CA ALA A 37 -2.95 7.56 -1.07
C ALA A 37 -2.45 6.26 -0.41
N GLU A 38 -2.96 5.14 -0.89
CA GLU A 38 -2.69 3.80 -0.38
C GLU A 38 -1.63 3.07 -1.23
N GLU A 39 -1.03 2.01 -0.69
CA GLU A 39 -0.09 1.18 -1.43
C GLU A 39 -0.81 0.34 -2.48
N PHE A 40 -0.21 0.16 -3.67
CA PHE A 40 -0.72 -0.76 -4.68
C PHE A 40 0.01 -2.09 -4.62
N ARG A 41 -0.74 -3.17 -4.40
CA ARG A 41 -0.26 -4.55 -4.47
C ARG A 41 -1.00 -5.26 -5.58
N ALA A 42 -0.29 -5.64 -6.63
CA ALA A 42 -0.86 -6.53 -7.63
C ALA A 42 -0.82 -7.99 -7.14
N SER A 43 -1.99 -8.58 -7.08
CA SER A 43 -2.34 -9.97 -6.71
C SER A 43 -3.06 -10.62 -7.89
N LYS A 44 -3.14 -11.96 -7.86
CA LYS A 44 -3.77 -12.72 -8.95
C LYS A 44 -5.29 -12.52 -9.05
N ASP A 45 -5.90 -12.02 -7.99
CA ASP A 45 -7.34 -11.74 -7.87
C ASP A 45 -7.63 -10.23 -7.83
N ASP A 46 -6.65 -9.38 -8.19
CA ASP A 46 -6.91 -7.96 -8.34
C ASP A 46 -7.94 -7.72 -9.43
N ASP A 47 -9.09 -7.19 -9.02
CA ASP A 47 -10.12 -6.71 -9.94
C ASP A 47 -9.61 -5.46 -10.68
N LEU A 48 -9.92 -5.38 -11.99
CA LEU A 48 -9.64 -4.23 -12.83
C LEU A 48 -10.20 -2.95 -12.19
N GLU A 49 -11.36 -3.05 -11.52
CA GLU A 49 -11.96 -1.95 -10.79
C GLU A 49 -11.09 -1.46 -9.64
N ARG A 50 -10.40 -2.36 -8.91
CA ARG A 50 -9.50 -1.98 -7.82
C ARG A 50 -8.26 -1.27 -8.33
N ALA A 51 -7.66 -1.76 -9.42
CA ALA A 51 -6.50 -1.12 -10.04
C ALA A 51 -6.85 0.26 -10.60
N LYS A 52 -8.00 0.39 -11.25
CA LYS A 52 -8.50 1.66 -11.77
C LYS A 52 -8.80 2.66 -10.65
N PHE A 53 -9.57 2.25 -9.64
CA PHE A 53 -9.92 3.09 -8.50
C PHE A 53 -8.66 3.59 -7.78
N TRP A 54 -7.69 2.70 -7.59
CA TRP A 54 -6.42 3.04 -6.96
C TRP A 54 -5.63 4.10 -7.75
N LEU A 55 -5.57 3.97 -9.09
CA LEU A 55 -4.89 4.93 -9.95
C LEU A 55 -5.60 6.29 -9.94
N GLU A 56 -6.93 6.31 -10.09
CA GLU A 56 -7.74 7.53 -10.08
C GLU A 56 -7.62 8.29 -8.75
N ASN A 57 -7.69 7.58 -7.62
CA ASN A 57 -7.52 8.20 -6.30
C ASN A 57 -6.11 8.77 -6.11
N THR A 58 -5.08 8.07 -6.58
CA THR A 58 -3.69 8.54 -6.49
C THR A 58 -3.47 9.81 -7.32
N ILE A 59 -4.02 9.86 -8.54
CA ILE A 59 -3.99 11.07 -9.39
C ILE A 59 -4.65 12.24 -8.66
N LYS A 60 -5.84 12.03 -8.11
CA LYS A 60 -6.57 13.07 -7.36
C LYS A 60 -5.76 13.61 -6.17
N VAL A 61 -5.13 12.73 -5.40
CA VAL A 61 -4.28 13.13 -4.26
C VAL A 61 -3.08 13.96 -4.74
N PHE A 62 -2.45 13.59 -5.86
CA PHE A 62 -1.34 14.35 -6.42
C PHE A 62 -1.76 15.72 -6.94
N ASP A 63 -2.94 15.83 -7.56
CA ASP A 63 -3.52 17.10 -7.99
C ASP A 63 -3.81 18.01 -6.79
N GLU A 64 -4.41 17.47 -5.73
CA GLU A 64 -4.68 18.20 -4.48
C GLU A 64 -3.40 18.69 -3.80
N LEU A 65 -2.32 17.91 -3.88
CA LEU A 65 -1.00 18.27 -3.37
C LEU A 65 -0.19 19.16 -4.34
N SER A 66 -0.72 19.45 -5.53
CA SER A 66 -0.03 20.19 -6.59
C SER A 66 1.35 19.60 -6.93
N CYS A 67 1.46 18.27 -6.95
CA CYS A 67 2.69 17.58 -7.28
C CYS A 67 3.09 17.82 -8.74
N THR A 68 4.37 18.05 -9.00
CA THR A 68 4.90 18.06 -10.36
C THR A 68 4.94 16.62 -10.92
N PRO A 69 4.90 16.41 -12.26
CA PRO A 69 4.96 15.06 -12.84
C PRO A 69 6.15 14.22 -12.36
N VAL A 70 7.30 14.87 -12.13
CA VAL A 70 8.51 14.21 -11.60
C VAL A 70 8.32 13.76 -10.15
N GLU A 71 7.62 14.54 -9.33
CA GLU A 71 7.28 14.18 -7.95
C GLU A 71 6.21 13.09 -7.92
N CYS A 72 5.16 13.21 -8.74
CA CYS A 72 4.11 12.20 -8.91
C CYS A 72 4.73 10.83 -9.19
N LEU A 73 5.66 10.76 -10.16
CA LEU A 73 6.30 9.50 -10.51
C LEU A 73 7.13 8.92 -9.34
N LYS A 74 7.91 9.74 -8.63
CA LYS A 74 8.68 9.28 -7.46
C LYS A 74 7.76 8.75 -6.36
N CYS A 75 6.68 9.47 -6.08
CA CYS A 75 5.68 9.08 -5.08
C CYS A 75 4.97 7.79 -5.49
N MET A 76 4.51 7.69 -6.74
CA MET A 76 3.89 6.51 -7.33
C MET A 76 4.76 5.26 -7.18
N VAL A 77 6.03 5.34 -7.60
CA VAL A 77 6.97 4.21 -7.49
C VAL A 77 7.15 3.78 -6.03
N SER A 78 7.12 4.74 -5.10
CA SER A 78 7.17 4.45 -3.66
C SER A 78 5.90 3.83 -3.08
N LEU A 79 4.78 3.86 -3.82
CA LEU A 79 3.51 3.23 -3.45
C LEU A 79 3.34 1.83 -4.05
N LEU A 80 4.09 1.50 -5.11
CA LEU A 80 4.09 0.16 -5.69
C LEU A 80 4.70 -0.86 -4.73
N ARG A 81 4.09 -2.05 -4.69
CA ARG A 81 4.55 -3.18 -3.89
C ARG A 81 4.55 -4.45 -4.71
N ASP A 82 5.31 -5.44 -4.23
CA ASP A 82 5.34 -6.81 -4.72
C ASP A 82 5.50 -6.88 -6.25
N SER A 83 4.59 -7.58 -6.94
CA SER A 83 4.67 -7.82 -8.37
C SER A 83 4.56 -6.54 -9.21
N ALA A 84 3.87 -5.51 -8.72
CA ALA A 84 3.75 -4.23 -9.42
C ALA A 84 5.05 -3.42 -9.39
N TYR A 85 5.76 -3.44 -8.25
CA TYR A 85 7.08 -2.84 -8.15
C TYR A 85 8.10 -3.55 -9.06
N TRP A 86 8.10 -4.90 -9.05
CA TRP A 86 8.97 -5.69 -9.92
C TRP A 86 8.72 -5.44 -11.40
N TRP A 87 7.45 -5.43 -11.81
CA TRP A 87 7.06 -5.13 -13.18
C TRP A 87 7.57 -3.75 -13.60
N TRP A 88 7.33 -2.71 -12.79
CA TRP A 88 7.77 -1.36 -13.09
C TRP A 88 9.30 -1.27 -13.22
N SER A 89 10.03 -1.91 -12.30
CA SER A 89 11.50 -1.96 -12.30
C SER A 89 12.06 -2.59 -13.59
N ILE A 90 11.46 -3.68 -14.07
CA ILE A 90 11.85 -4.32 -15.32
C ILE A 90 11.55 -3.41 -16.51
N LEU A 91 10.36 -2.80 -16.55
CA LEU A 91 9.96 -1.92 -17.64
C LEU A 91 10.92 -0.72 -17.79
N VAL A 92 11.26 -0.04 -16.69
CA VAL A 92 12.19 1.10 -16.76
C VAL A 92 13.63 0.68 -17.07
N SER A 93 13.99 -0.60 -16.89
CA SER A 93 15.32 -1.10 -17.27
C SER A 93 15.49 -1.30 -18.77
N VAL A 94 14.39 -1.45 -19.52
CA VAL A 94 14.41 -1.68 -20.97
C VAL A 94 13.95 -0.46 -21.78
N VAL A 95 13.47 0.58 -21.12
CA VAL A 95 13.02 1.84 -21.74
C VAL A 95 14.07 2.93 -21.53
N PRO A 96 14.40 3.75 -22.55
CA PRO A 96 15.29 4.89 -22.38
C PRO A 96 14.80 5.83 -21.27
N ARG A 97 15.73 6.32 -20.44
CA ARG A 97 15.41 7.15 -19.28
C ARG A 97 14.63 8.41 -19.64
N GLU A 98 14.88 8.96 -20.82
CA GLU A 98 14.22 10.16 -21.35
C GLU A 98 12.72 9.95 -21.63
N ARG A 99 12.29 8.69 -21.78
CA ARG A 99 10.88 8.33 -22.00
C ARG A 99 10.15 7.99 -20.72
N VAL A 100 10.85 7.85 -19.60
CA VAL A 100 10.24 7.51 -18.31
C VAL A 100 9.65 8.79 -17.69
N SER A 101 8.34 8.97 -17.87
CA SER A 101 7.57 10.07 -17.31
C SER A 101 6.34 9.57 -16.52
N TRP A 102 5.61 10.50 -15.91
CA TRP A 102 4.35 10.20 -15.23
C TRP A 102 3.28 9.70 -16.20
N GLU A 103 3.19 10.33 -17.38
CA GLU A 103 2.26 9.96 -18.44
C GLU A 103 2.59 8.55 -18.97
N PHE A 104 3.88 8.26 -19.18
CA PHE A 104 4.34 6.92 -19.56
C PHE A 104 3.94 5.87 -18.51
N PHE A 105 4.08 6.18 -17.21
CA PHE A 105 3.62 5.30 -16.14
C PHE A 105 2.11 5.02 -16.24
N GLN A 106 1.29 6.07 -16.38
CA GLN A 106 -0.16 5.93 -16.45
C GLN A 106 -0.60 5.04 -17.62
N GLU A 107 -0.03 5.24 -18.81
CA GLU A 107 -0.34 4.45 -19.99
C GLU A 107 0.02 2.97 -19.79
N GLU A 108 1.22 2.69 -19.31
CA GLU A 108 1.70 1.32 -19.14
C GLU A 108 0.99 0.60 -17.99
N PHE A 109 0.66 1.31 -16.92
CA PHE A 109 -0.14 0.78 -15.83
C PHE A 109 -1.54 0.42 -16.30
N TRP A 110 -2.19 1.31 -17.07
CA TRP A 110 -3.52 1.07 -17.62
C TRP A 110 -3.53 -0.17 -18.52
N LYS A 111 -2.57 -0.27 -19.45
CA LYS A 111 -2.42 -1.45 -20.32
C LYS A 111 -2.19 -2.73 -19.52
N LYS A 112 -1.47 -2.66 -18.40
CA LYS A 112 -1.06 -3.85 -17.64
C LYS A 112 -2.13 -4.37 -16.69
N TYR A 113 -2.88 -3.48 -16.05
CA TYR A 113 -3.74 -3.82 -14.91
C TYR A 113 -5.21 -3.42 -15.08
N ILE A 114 -5.56 -2.63 -16.11
CA ILE A 114 -6.93 -2.14 -16.33
C ILE A 114 -7.50 -2.62 -17.67
N SER A 115 -6.64 -2.98 -18.63
CA SER A 115 -7.02 -3.56 -19.93
C SER A 115 -7.15 -5.07 -19.93
#